data_AF-A0A0K1JR51-F1
#
_entry.id   AF-A0A0K1JR51-F1
#
_cell.length_a   1.000
_cell.length_b   1.000
_cell.length_c   1.000
_cell.angle_alpha   90.00
_cell.angle_beta   90.00
_cell.angle_gamma   90.00
#
_symmetry.space_group_name_H-M   'P 1'
#
loop_
_entity.id
_entity.type
_entity.pdbx_description
1 polymer ?
#
loop_
_entity_poly.entity_id
_entity_poly.type
_entity_poly.pdbx_seq_one_letter_code
_entity_poly.pdbx_strand_id
1 'polypeptide(L)'
;MSHRQSRSYARPWILVALGVLLALTFGTATAPRASAAAFRFWGYYQLKGTSWTFAPKGPAQVTPADGAVEGWRWAVGSETDTRMPRGVVTFAQVCADTPAKSGTKRVGVVIDFGRAADAESGTPPTPRSACAQVPTKATGADVLAAVAAVRTEKGMVCAVGSWPATGCGGPVKTVSAAAKAVDDKVTIAVAKPAEDKASSSNTMTIVLVAGVVVLLLLGALLTLLRRRRTETA
;
A
#
# COMPACT_ATOMS: atom_id res chain seq x y z
N MET A 1 50.77 87.69 8.75
CA MET A 1 49.37 87.62 8.27
C MET A 1 49.12 86.25 7.66
N SER A 2 48.04 85.61 8.11
CA SER A 2 47.27 84.55 7.43
C SER A 2 47.85 83.13 7.33
N HIS A 3 47.42 82.29 8.28
CA HIS A 3 47.15 80.87 8.06
C HIS A 3 46.11 80.68 6.95
N ARG A 4 46.33 79.74 6.02
CA ARG A 4 45.22 79.13 5.26
C ARG A 4 45.47 77.64 5.09
N GLN A 5 44.89 76.86 6.01
CA GLN A 5 44.70 75.42 5.87
C GLN A 5 43.80 75.14 4.67
N SER A 6 44.28 74.34 3.71
CA SER A 6 43.45 73.73 2.67
C SER A 6 42.72 72.52 3.26
N ARG A 7 41.42 72.68 3.51
CA ARG A 7 40.55 71.58 3.92
C ARG A 7 40.28 70.65 2.73
N SER A 8 40.66 69.39 2.89
CA SER A 8 40.51 68.30 1.92
C SER A 8 39.03 68.07 1.56
N TYR A 9 38.66 68.31 0.30
CA TYR A 9 37.33 68.07 -0.27
C TYR A 9 37.06 66.59 -0.64
N ALA A 10 37.81 65.64 -0.08
CA ALA A 10 37.72 64.22 -0.45
C ALA A 10 36.77 63.39 0.44
N ARG A 11 35.89 64.02 1.22
CA ARG A 11 35.09 63.35 2.26
C ARG A 11 33.61 63.03 1.97
N PRO A 12 32.86 63.69 1.05
CA PRO A 12 31.44 63.35 0.89
C PRO A 12 31.20 62.16 -0.06
N TRP A 13 32.11 61.91 -1.00
CA TRP A 13 31.92 60.89 -2.04
C TRP A 13 32.20 59.45 -1.55
N ILE A 14 33.11 59.28 -0.60
CA ILE A 14 33.47 57.97 -0.04
C ILE A 14 32.32 57.42 0.85
N LEU A 15 31.60 58.29 1.55
CA LEU A 15 30.49 57.88 2.43
C LEU A 15 29.23 57.50 1.64
N VAL A 16 28.97 58.15 0.49
CA VAL A 16 27.86 57.77 -0.41
C VAL A 16 28.16 56.45 -1.12
N ALA A 17 29.41 56.23 -1.54
CA ALA A 17 29.82 54.97 -2.15
C ALA A 17 29.74 53.77 -1.18
N LEU A 18 30.08 53.96 0.10
CA LEU A 18 29.94 52.91 1.13
C LEU A 18 28.46 52.59 1.46
N GLY A 19 27.58 53.60 1.46
CA GLY A 19 26.15 53.42 1.74
C GLY A 19 25.42 52.61 0.67
N VAL A 20 25.78 52.81 -0.61
CA VAL A 20 25.21 52.04 -1.73
C VAL A 20 25.73 50.61 -1.73
N LEU A 21 27.01 50.38 -1.39
CA LEU A 21 27.58 49.03 -1.30
C LEU A 21 26.96 48.21 -0.16
N LEU A 22 26.61 48.83 0.97
CA LEU A 22 25.99 48.14 2.11
C LEU A 22 24.51 47.79 1.84
N ALA A 23 23.76 48.65 1.14
CA ALA A 23 22.37 48.38 0.76
C ALA A 23 22.22 47.21 -0.24
N LEU A 24 23.25 46.94 -1.05
CA LEU A 24 23.29 45.80 -1.98
C LEU A 24 23.58 44.44 -1.30
N THR A 25 24.03 44.44 -0.04
CA THR A 25 24.33 43.20 0.71
C THR A 25 23.15 42.67 1.55
N PHE A 26 22.10 43.48 1.74
CA PHE A 26 20.90 43.11 2.51
C PHE A 26 19.71 42.71 1.64
N GLY A 27 19.93 42.43 0.35
CA GLY A 27 18.99 41.66 -0.45
C GLY A 27 18.96 40.22 0.08
N THR A 28 18.20 39.99 1.16
CA THR A 28 17.93 38.66 1.68
C THR A 28 17.27 37.85 0.59
N ALA A 29 18.06 37.04 -0.12
CA ALA A 29 17.55 35.99 -0.96
C ALA A 29 16.72 35.07 -0.07
N THR A 30 15.39 35.26 -0.06
CA THR A 30 14.47 34.22 0.35
C THR A 30 14.54 33.17 -0.74
N ALA A 31 15.60 32.35 -0.71
CA ALA A 31 15.63 31.12 -1.48
C ALA A 31 14.30 30.41 -1.19
N PRO A 32 13.51 30.01 -2.21
CA PRO A 32 12.36 29.19 -1.97
C PRO A 32 12.85 28.00 -1.13
N ARG A 33 12.32 27.86 0.09
CA ARG A 33 12.57 26.65 0.88
C ARG A 33 12.23 25.49 -0.05
N ALA A 34 13.20 24.62 -0.31
CA ALA A 34 12.92 23.36 -0.97
C ALA A 34 11.78 22.73 -0.18
N SER A 35 10.57 22.72 -0.75
CA SER A 35 9.45 22.04 -0.12
C SER A 35 9.92 20.61 0.08
N ALA A 36 9.92 20.12 1.32
CA ALA A 36 10.22 18.72 1.60
C ALA A 36 9.38 17.90 0.61
N ALA A 37 10.05 17.10 -0.22
CA ALA A 37 9.38 16.39 -1.29
C ALA A 37 8.41 15.40 -0.64
N ALA A 38 7.13 15.68 -0.74
CA ALA A 38 6.10 14.77 -0.28
C ALA A 38 5.88 13.70 -1.34
N PHE A 39 5.71 12.46 -0.91
CA PHE A 39 5.44 11.33 -1.78
C PHE A 39 4.20 10.59 -1.29
N ARG A 40 3.39 10.15 -2.25
CA ARG A 40 2.29 9.21 -2.03
C ARG A 40 2.80 7.80 -2.30
N PHE A 41 2.72 6.89 -1.33
CA PHE A 41 3.19 5.52 -1.48
C PHE A 41 2.65 4.59 -0.39
N TRP A 42 2.86 3.27 -0.57
CA TRP A 42 2.69 2.26 0.48
C TRP A 42 3.93 2.24 1.37
N GLY A 43 3.83 2.75 2.60
CA GLY A 43 4.86 2.60 3.61
C GLY A 43 4.81 1.21 4.25
N TYR A 44 5.98 0.67 4.59
CA TYR A 44 6.17 -0.62 5.23
C TYR A 44 6.73 -0.44 6.65
N TYR A 45 6.10 -1.08 7.62
CA TYR A 45 6.29 -0.83 9.05
C TYR A 45 6.40 -2.15 9.83
N GLN A 46 7.09 -2.08 10.95
CA GLN A 46 7.18 -3.18 11.92
C GLN A 46 6.63 -2.70 13.26
N LEU A 47 5.85 -3.54 13.92
CA LEU A 47 5.35 -3.27 15.26
C LEU A 47 6.41 -3.66 16.29
N LYS A 48 6.82 -2.72 17.14
CA LYS A 48 7.69 -2.96 18.30
C LYS A 48 6.91 -2.63 19.57
N GLY A 49 6.56 -3.67 20.33
CA GLY A 49 5.59 -3.54 21.43
C GLY A 49 4.24 -3.08 20.87
N THR A 50 3.86 -1.83 21.15
CA THR A 50 2.64 -1.19 20.65
C THR A 50 2.92 -0.02 19.69
N SER A 51 4.19 0.18 19.32
CA SER A 51 4.61 1.32 18.49
C SER A 51 5.04 0.87 17.10
N TRP A 52 4.52 1.55 16.07
CA TRP A 52 4.96 1.35 14.70
C TRP A 52 6.34 1.98 14.48
N THR A 53 7.20 1.27 13.75
CA THR A 53 8.49 1.78 13.29
C THR A 53 8.57 1.60 11.79
N PHE A 54 8.97 2.64 11.05
CA PHE A 54 9.22 2.52 9.61
C PHE A 54 10.34 1.51 9.37
N ALA A 55 10.16 0.60 8.42
CA ALA A 55 11.15 -0.43 8.15
C ALA A 55 12.41 0.19 7.48
N PRO A 56 13.61 -0.07 8.01
CA PRO A 56 14.85 0.48 7.43
C PRO A 56 15.26 -0.21 6.12
N LYS A 57 14.64 -1.34 5.78
CA LYS A 57 14.87 -2.12 4.57
C LYS A 57 13.54 -2.40 3.89
N GLY A 58 13.59 -2.57 2.58
CA GLY A 58 12.41 -2.95 1.80
C GLY A 58 11.86 -4.33 2.21
N PRO A 59 10.57 -4.59 1.96
CA PRO A 59 9.87 -5.81 2.37
C PRO A 59 10.48 -7.09 1.78
N ALA A 60 11.10 -7.02 0.61
CA ALA A 60 11.81 -8.14 -0.01
C ALA A 60 13.16 -8.49 0.67
N GLN A 61 13.66 -7.63 1.56
CA GLN A 61 14.96 -7.77 2.24
C GLN A 61 14.81 -8.07 3.74
N VAL A 62 13.57 -8.17 4.23
CA VAL A 62 13.26 -8.45 5.63
C VAL A 62 12.63 -9.82 5.71
N THR A 63 13.16 -10.68 6.58
CA THR A 63 12.56 -11.97 6.94
C THR A 63 12.00 -11.82 8.36
N PRO A 64 10.71 -11.51 8.54
CA PRO A 64 10.12 -11.36 9.87
C PRO A 64 10.16 -12.68 10.66
N ALA A 65 10.24 -12.59 11.99
CA ALA A 65 10.15 -13.75 12.88
C ALA A 65 8.71 -14.28 12.98
N ASP A 66 8.54 -15.55 13.40
CA ASP A 66 7.23 -16.01 13.91
C ASP A 66 6.81 -15.13 15.08
N GLY A 67 5.53 -14.74 15.14
CA GLY A 67 5.04 -13.83 16.19
C GLY A 67 5.17 -12.35 15.86
N ALA A 68 5.83 -11.97 14.75
CA ALA A 68 5.95 -10.57 14.37
C ALA A 68 4.62 -9.99 13.86
N VAL A 69 4.49 -8.65 13.91
CA VAL A 69 3.43 -7.91 13.24
C VAL A 69 4.03 -6.86 12.32
N GLU A 70 3.63 -6.90 11.06
CA GLU A 70 4.01 -5.95 10.03
C GLU A 70 2.82 -5.06 9.66
N GLY A 71 3.12 -3.85 9.21
CA GLY A 71 2.14 -2.82 8.89
C GLY A 71 2.38 -2.24 7.50
N TRP A 72 1.28 -1.95 6.82
CA TRP A 72 1.26 -1.31 5.51
C TRP A 72 0.32 -0.13 5.54
N ARG A 73 0.80 1.05 5.11
CA ARG A 73 0.01 2.28 5.11
C ARG A 73 0.15 3.01 3.79
N TRP A 74 -0.96 3.19 3.06
CA TRP A 74 -1.01 4.12 1.93
C TRP A 74 -1.21 5.53 2.46
N ALA A 75 -0.28 6.43 2.16
CA ALA A 75 -0.34 7.81 2.65
C ALA A 75 0.46 8.76 1.76
N VAL A 76 0.22 10.06 1.94
CA VAL A 76 1.16 11.11 1.52
C VAL A 76 2.06 11.43 2.71
N GLY A 77 3.35 11.14 2.59
CA GLY A 77 4.34 11.36 3.65
C GLY A 77 5.58 12.10 3.14
N SER A 78 6.43 12.50 4.07
CA SER A 78 7.73 13.12 3.77
C SER A 78 8.76 12.70 4.83
N GLU A 79 10.02 13.10 4.66
CA GLU A 79 11.08 12.83 5.64
C GLU A 79 10.74 13.35 7.05
N THR A 80 9.99 14.45 7.13
CA THR A 80 9.58 15.08 8.40
C THR A 80 8.15 14.74 8.82
N ASP A 81 7.38 14.04 7.98
CA ASP A 81 5.99 13.65 8.25
C ASP A 81 5.77 12.20 7.81
N THR A 82 6.21 11.26 8.66
CA THR A 82 6.05 9.82 8.42
C THR A 82 4.65 9.37 8.85
N ARG A 83 3.92 8.74 7.92
CA ARG A 83 2.53 8.30 8.14
C ARG A 83 2.44 6.81 8.43
N MET A 84 2.38 6.46 9.71
CA MET A 84 2.28 5.09 10.19
C MET A 84 0.84 4.54 10.08
N PRO A 85 0.63 3.21 10.15
CA PRO A 85 -0.72 2.66 10.27
C PRO A 85 -1.46 3.27 11.47
N ARG A 86 -2.72 3.64 11.25
CA ARG A 86 -3.51 4.43 12.23
C ARG A 86 -4.04 3.61 13.40
N GLY A 87 -3.96 2.28 13.33
CA GLY A 87 -4.34 1.38 14.41
C GLY A 87 -3.28 0.32 14.65
N VAL A 88 -3.43 -0.40 15.77
CA VAL A 88 -2.52 -1.47 16.21
C VAL A 88 -3.34 -2.72 16.48
N VAL A 89 -2.84 -3.86 16.03
CA VAL A 89 -3.36 -5.19 16.37
C VAL A 89 -2.17 -6.03 16.79
N THR A 90 -2.26 -6.66 17.96
CA THR A 90 -1.18 -7.53 18.46
C THR A 90 -1.18 -8.87 17.73
N PHE A 91 -0.03 -9.57 17.74
CA PHE A 91 0.07 -10.92 17.19
C PHE A 91 -0.98 -11.87 17.79
N ALA A 92 -1.14 -11.82 19.11
CA ALA A 92 -2.11 -12.65 19.82
C ALA A 92 -3.56 -12.41 19.36
N GLN A 93 -3.91 -11.19 18.96
CA GLN A 93 -5.24 -10.87 18.43
C GLN A 93 -5.40 -11.32 16.99
N VAL A 94 -4.44 -11.02 16.10
CA VAL A 94 -4.59 -11.28 14.67
C VAL A 94 -4.39 -12.74 14.29
N CYS A 95 -3.56 -13.48 15.04
CA CYS A 95 -3.22 -14.87 14.78
C CYS A 95 -3.79 -15.84 15.83
N ALA A 96 -4.78 -15.41 16.63
CA ALA A 96 -5.37 -16.21 17.72
C ALA A 96 -5.77 -17.63 17.27
N ASP A 97 -6.42 -17.72 16.12
CA ASP A 97 -6.98 -18.97 15.59
C ASP A 97 -6.03 -19.70 14.63
N THR A 98 -4.77 -19.25 14.51
CA THR A 98 -3.80 -19.85 13.61
C THR A 98 -2.78 -20.69 14.39
N PRO A 99 -2.94 -22.03 14.41
CA PRO A 99 -1.99 -22.90 15.10
C PRO A 99 -0.61 -22.87 14.42
N ALA A 100 0.43 -23.09 15.21
CA ALA A 100 1.78 -23.24 14.68
C ALA A 100 1.86 -24.50 13.79
N LYS A 101 2.61 -24.41 12.68
CA LYS A 101 2.83 -25.51 11.76
C LYS A 101 4.32 -25.61 11.42
N SER A 102 4.86 -26.81 11.52
CA SER A 102 6.29 -27.06 11.24
C SER A 102 6.67 -26.58 9.84
N GLY A 103 7.87 -26.00 9.71
CA GLY A 103 8.37 -25.41 8.46
C GLY A 103 7.74 -24.07 8.08
N THR A 104 6.81 -23.54 8.87
CA THR A 104 6.15 -22.24 8.65
C THR A 104 6.34 -21.31 9.83
N LYS A 105 6.03 -20.03 9.61
CA LYS A 105 5.88 -18.99 10.61
C LYS A 105 4.57 -18.24 10.40
N ARG A 106 4.07 -17.62 11.45
CA ARG A 106 2.90 -16.77 11.47
C ARG A 106 3.34 -15.32 11.67
N VAL A 107 2.84 -14.46 10.81
CA VAL A 107 3.10 -13.02 10.90
C VAL A 107 1.76 -12.30 10.80
N GLY A 108 1.49 -11.44 11.77
CA GLY A 108 0.35 -10.55 11.71
C GLY A 108 0.59 -9.46 10.66
N VAL A 109 -0.41 -9.17 9.82
CA VAL A 109 -0.31 -8.11 8.82
C VAL A 109 -1.43 -7.12 9.05
N VAL A 110 -1.10 -5.85 9.28
CA VAL A 110 -2.05 -4.74 9.33
C VAL A 110 -1.99 -3.97 8.01
N ILE A 111 -3.12 -3.80 7.34
CA ILE A 111 -3.24 -3.07 6.08
C ILE A 111 -4.17 -1.88 6.32
N ASP A 112 -3.59 -0.70 6.27
CA ASP A 112 -4.29 0.58 6.39
C ASP A 112 -4.27 1.32 5.05
N PHE A 113 -5.40 1.33 4.35
CA PHE A 113 -5.51 1.77 2.96
C PHE A 113 -5.43 3.28 2.73
N GLY A 114 -5.29 4.10 3.75
CA GLY A 114 -5.32 5.56 3.56
C GLY A 114 -6.57 6.21 4.11
N ARG A 115 -6.54 7.53 4.12
CA ARG A 115 -7.73 8.39 4.14
C ARG A 115 -8.04 8.81 2.73
N ALA A 116 -9.25 9.30 2.48
CA ALA A 116 -9.60 9.90 1.19
C ALA A 116 -8.61 11.01 0.80
N ALA A 117 -8.12 11.78 1.78
CA ALA A 117 -7.12 12.83 1.58
C ALA A 117 -5.75 12.31 1.09
N ASP A 118 -5.45 11.02 1.31
CA ASP A 118 -4.19 10.40 0.89
C ASP A 118 -4.26 9.87 -0.56
N ALA A 119 -5.45 9.81 -1.15
CA ALA A 119 -5.71 9.33 -2.50
C ALA A 119 -5.65 10.47 -3.53
N GLU A 120 -5.40 10.12 -4.80
CA GLU A 120 -5.69 11.04 -5.92
C GLU A 120 -7.18 11.04 -6.24
N SER A 121 -7.80 9.87 -6.12
CA SER A 121 -9.23 9.66 -6.38
C SER A 121 -9.70 8.37 -5.70
N GLY A 122 -11.02 8.22 -5.62
CA GLY A 122 -11.67 7.05 -5.04
C GLY A 122 -11.70 7.06 -3.51
N THR A 123 -12.36 6.03 -2.97
CA THR A 123 -12.53 5.84 -1.53
C THR A 123 -11.66 4.68 -1.07
N PRO A 124 -10.73 4.89 -0.11
CA PRO A 124 -9.94 3.80 0.44
C PRO A 124 -10.82 2.74 1.09
N PRO A 125 -10.51 1.44 0.92
CA PRO A 125 -11.15 0.38 1.66
C PRO A 125 -10.98 0.53 3.19
N THR A 126 -11.85 -0.12 3.95
CA THR A 126 -11.73 -0.18 5.41
C THR A 126 -10.43 -0.87 5.81
N PRO A 127 -9.64 -0.30 6.74
CA PRO A 127 -8.45 -0.94 7.28
C PRO A 127 -8.75 -2.31 7.89
N ARG A 128 -7.86 -3.28 7.67
CA ARG A 128 -8.01 -4.65 8.16
C ARG A 128 -6.68 -5.27 8.54
N SER A 129 -6.71 -6.34 9.31
CA SER A 129 -5.54 -7.18 9.59
C SER A 129 -5.79 -8.63 9.23
N ALA A 130 -4.74 -9.41 8.99
CA ALA A 130 -4.84 -10.85 8.72
C ALA A 130 -3.60 -11.58 9.23
N CYS A 131 -3.73 -12.87 9.55
CA CYS A 131 -2.60 -13.71 9.89
C CYS A 131 -2.05 -14.40 8.64
N ALA A 132 -0.77 -14.18 8.32
CA ALA A 132 -0.07 -14.88 7.26
C ALA A 132 0.65 -16.10 7.86
N GLN A 133 0.30 -17.32 7.42
CA GLN A 133 1.10 -18.52 7.69
C GLN A 133 1.94 -18.87 6.46
N VAL A 134 3.24 -18.60 6.52
CA VAL A 134 4.17 -18.65 5.38
C VAL A 134 5.42 -19.47 5.70
N PRO A 135 6.21 -19.93 4.72
CA PRO A 135 7.49 -20.61 4.99
C PRO A 135 8.40 -19.78 5.90
N THR A 136 9.21 -20.43 6.75
CA THR A 136 10.08 -19.73 7.71
C THR A 136 11.02 -18.71 7.08
N LYS A 137 11.47 -18.96 5.84
CA LYS A 137 12.35 -18.06 5.07
C LYS A 137 11.63 -16.95 4.30
N ALA A 138 10.30 -16.91 4.33
CA ALA A 138 9.50 -15.94 3.59
C ALA A 138 9.83 -14.50 3.99
N THR A 139 9.87 -13.61 3.00
CA THR A 139 10.14 -12.18 3.18
C THR A 139 8.88 -11.42 3.61
N GLY A 140 9.00 -10.16 4.03
CA GLY A 140 7.85 -9.28 4.28
C GLY A 140 6.98 -9.07 3.04
N ALA A 141 7.57 -9.14 1.84
CA ALA A 141 6.81 -9.10 0.58
C ALA A 141 5.95 -10.37 0.40
N ASP A 142 6.51 -11.55 0.69
CA ASP A 142 5.78 -12.81 0.65
C ASP A 142 4.66 -12.86 1.72
N VAL A 143 4.93 -12.31 2.90
CA VAL A 143 3.96 -12.17 3.99
C VAL A 143 2.75 -11.32 3.55
N LEU A 144 2.97 -10.18 2.92
CA LEU A 144 1.87 -9.35 2.40
C LEU A 144 1.10 -10.09 1.30
N ALA A 145 1.81 -10.72 0.36
CA ALA A 145 1.22 -11.45 -0.76
C ALA A 145 0.37 -12.64 -0.31
N ALA A 146 0.66 -13.23 0.87
CA ALA A 146 -0.13 -14.31 1.44
C ALA A 146 -1.53 -13.86 1.92
N VAL A 147 -1.76 -12.57 2.16
CA VAL A 147 -3.01 -12.06 2.76
C VAL A 147 -3.75 -11.02 1.89
N ALA A 148 -3.17 -10.67 0.75
CA ALA A 148 -3.75 -9.73 -0.21
C ALA A 148 -3.16 -9.96 -1.60
N ALA A 149 -3.95 -9.67 -2.64
CA ALA A 149 -3.38 -9.44 -3.96
C ALA A 149 -2.44 -8.22 -3.91
N VAL A 150 -1.28 -8.29 -4.55
CA VAL A 150 -0.31 -7.20 -4.55
C VAL A 150 0.11 -6.90 -5.97
N ARG A 151 0.03 -5.62 -6.35
CA ARG A 151 0.65 -5.13 -7.59
C ARG A 151 1.95 -4.44 -7.24
N THR A 152 3.02 -4.87 -7.91
CA THR A 152 4.38 -4.37 -7.69
C THR A 152 4.96 -3.90 -9.01
N GLU A 153 5.63 -2.76 -9.02
CA GLU A 153 6.37 -2.24 -10.17
C GLU A 153 7.73 -1.72 -9.70
N LYS A 154 8.81 -2.11 -10.41
CA LYS A 154 10.19 -1.68 -10.09
C LYS A 154 10.58 -1.88 -8.61
N GLY A 155 10.08 -2.96 -7.99
CA GLY A 155 10.36 -3.30 -6.59
C GLY A 155 9.55 -2.51 -5.55
N MET A 156 8.60 -1.66 -5.96
CA MET A 156 7.69 -0.95 -5.06
C MET A 156 6.29 -1.56 -5.08
N VAL A 157 5.66 -1.62 -3.91
CA VAL A 157 4.24 -2.01 -3.80
C VAL A 157 3.37 -0.85 -4.29
N CYS A 158 2.69 -1.07 -5.41
CA CYS A 158 1.83 -0.09 -6.05
C CYS A 158 0.37 -0.21 -5.61
N ALA A 159 -0.10 -1.44 -5.35
CA ALA A 159 -1.43 -1.67 -4.83
C ALA A 159 -1.49 -2.90 -3.92
N VAL A 160 -2.39 -2.85 -2.95
CA VAL A 160 -2.72 -3.96 -2.06
C VAL A 160 -4.24 -4.21 -2.16
N GLY A 161 -4.63 -5.45 -2.38
CA GLY A 161 -5.94 -5.81 -2.89
C GLY A 161 -6.15 -5.20 -4.28
N SER A 162 -6.98 -4.17 -4.33
CA SER A 162 -7.28 -3.38 -5.53
C SER A 162 -7.05 -1.87 -5.29
N TRP A 163 -6.31 -1.51 -4.25
CA TRP A 163 -6.14 -0.12 -3.84
C TRP A 163 -4.67 0.35 -3.81
N PRO A 164 -4.37 1.55 -4.34
CA PRO A 164 -5.22 2.32 -5.26
C PRO A 164 -5.50 1.52 -6.55
N ALA A 165 -6.61 1.84 -7.21
CA ALA A 165 -7.03 1.13 -8.43
C ALA A 165 -6.01 1.30 -9.58
N THR A 166 -5.36 2.46 -9.65
CA THR A 166 -4.38 2.80 -10.68
C THR A 166 -3.16 3.52 -10.09
N GLY A 167 -2.08 3.60 -10.87
CA GLY A 167 -0.84 4.26 -10.47
C GLY A 167 0.03 3.44 -9.51
N CYS A 168 1.20 3.97 -9.17
CA CYS A 168 2.13 3.37 -8.20
C CYS A 168 2.63 4.41 -7.18
N GLY A 169 1.80 5.42 -6.91
CA GLY A 169 2.22 6.57 -6.10
C GLY A 169 3.17 7.49 -6.85
N GLY A 170 3.81 8.40 -6.11
CA GLY A 170 4.73 9.39 -6.70
C GLY A 170 4.79 10.70 -5.94
N PRO A 171 5.57 11.68 -6.46
CA PRO A 171 5.74 12.97 -5.82
C PRO A 171 4.42 13.76 -5.82
N VAL A 172 4.11 14.40 -4.68
CA VAL A 172 2.93 15.24 -4.48
C VAL A 172 3.37 16.69 -4.43
N LYS A 173 3.12 17.42 -5.53
CA LYS A 173 3.54 18.83 -5.68
C LYS A 173 2.94 19.73 -4.61
N THR A 174 1.66 19.53 -4.31
CA THR A 174 0.92 20.30 -3.31
C THR A 174 0.18 19.35 -2.39
N VAL A 175 0.64 19.23 -1.15
CA VAL A 175 -0.04 18.44 -0.13
C VAL A 175 -1.23 19.23 0.40
N SER A 176 -2.44 18.66 0.29
CA SER A 176 -3.67 19.29 0.77
C SER A 176 -3.65 19.46 2.30
N ALA A 177 -4.41 20.43 2.81
CA ALA A 177 -4.54 20.62 4.27
C ALA A 177 -5.09 19.36 4.96
N ALA A 178 -6.04 18.65 4.33
CA ALA A 178 -6.57 17.40 4.84
C ALA A 178 -5.51 16.28 4.87
N ALA A 179 -4.61 16.21 3.89
CA ALA A 179 -3.51 15.26 3.89
C ALA A 179 -2.45 15.62 4.95
N LYS A 180 -2.29 16.89 5.32
CA LYS A 180 -1.40 17.33 6.42
C LYS A 180 -2.01 17.15 7.80
N ALA A 181 -3.34 17.07 7.91
CA ALA A 181 -4.02 16.94 9.19
C ALA A 181 -3.57 15.68 9.93
N VAL A 182 -3.46 15.76 11.25
CA VAL A 182 -3.08 14.64 12.12
C VAL A 182 -3.98 13.43 11.85
N ASP A 183 -3.42 12.24 11.89
CA ASP A 183 -4.20 11.01 11.77
C ASP A 183 -4.98 10.73 13.05
N ASP A 184 -6.29 10.55 12.90
CA ASP A 184 -7.10 9.92 13.93
C ASP A 184 -6.77 8.42 14.04
N LYS A 185 -6.79 7.91 15.27
CA LYS A 185 -6.67 6.48 15.50
C LYS A 185 -7.92 5.77 15.00
N VAL A 186 -7.73 4.59 14.42
CA VAL A 186 -8.83 3.76 13.91
C VAL A 186 -8.74 2.35 14.47
N THR A 187 -9.89 1.73 14.68
CA THR A 187 -9.98 0.30 14.98
C THR A 187 -9.70 -0.50 13.71
N ILE A 188 -8.77 -1.44 13.79
CA ILE A 188 -8.46 -2.35 12.70
C ILE A 188 -9.23 -3.65 12.91
N ALA A 189 -10.05 -4.04 11.94
CA ALA A 189 -10.78 -5.30 12.00
C ALA A 189 -9.85 -6.47 11.69
N VAL A 190 -9.89 -7.54 12.50
CA VAL A 190 -9.25 -8.81 12.14
C VAL A 190 -10.10 -9.46 11.05
N ALA A 191 -9.53 -9.60 9.84
CA ALA A 191 -10.17 -10.27 8.74
C ALA A 191 -10.37 -11.73 9.12
N LYS A 192 -11.63 -12.16 9.17
CA LYS A 192 -11.95 -13.58 9.24
C LYS A 192 -11.38 -14.24 7.98
N PRO A 193 -10.72 -15.41 8.07
CA PRO A 193 -10.40 -16.20 6.90
C PRO A 193 -11.65 -16.33 6.04
N ALA A 194 -11.52 -16.07 4.74
CA ALA A 194 -12.60 -16.39 3.83
C ALA A 194 -12.84 -17.89 3.97
N GLU A 195 -13.97 -18.27 4.57
CA GLU A 195 -14.54 -19.59 4.30
C GLU A 195 -14.69 -19.63 2.78
N ASP A 196 -13.99 -20.57 2.14
CA ASP A 196 -14.19 -20.85 0.74
C ASP A 196 -15.69 -21.08 0.54
N LYS A 197 -16.40 -20.05 0.09
CA LYS A 197 -17.66 -20.20 -0.62
C LYS A 197 -17.23 -20.95 -1.87
N ALA A 198 -17.15 -22.27 -1.76
CA ALA A 198 -17.08 -23.17 -2.87
C ALA A 198 -18.20 -22.74 -3.82
N SER A 199 -17.82 -22.00 -4.85
CA SER A 199 -18.71 -21.66 -5.95
C SER A 199 -19.09 -23.01 -6.54
N SER A 200 -20.28 -23.49 -6.21
CA SER A 200 -20.88 -24.72 -6.71
C SER A 200 -21.31 -24.53 -8.17
N SER A 201 -20.40 -24.02 -9.00
CA SER A 201 -20.60 -23.80 -10.42
C SER A 201 -19.72 -24.80 -11.16
N ASN A 202 -20.22 -26.03 -11.32
CA ASN A 202 -19.98 -26.90 -12.48
C ASN A 202 -20.95 -28.10 -12.51
N THR A 203 -22.21 -27.91 -12.10
CA THR A 203 -23.28 -28.90 -12.30
C THR A 203 -23.84 -28.89 -13.74
N MET A 204 -23.44 -27.91 -14.57
CA MET A 204 -23.93 -27.76 -15.95
C MET A 204 -23.31 -28.78 -16.94
N THR A 205 -22.18 -29.42 -16.61
CA THR A 205 -21.51 -30.36 -17.54
C THR A 205 -22.03 -31.79 -17.41
N ILE A 206 -22.57 -32.19 -16.26
CA ILE A 206 -23.07 -33.57 -16.05
C ILE A 206 -24.45 -33.78 -16.69
N VAL A 207 -25.29 -32.73 -16.76
CA VAL A 207 -26.64 -32.82 -17.37
C VAL A 207 -26.58 -33.05 -18.88
N LEU A 208 -25.58 -32.47 -19.57
CA LEU A 208 -25.43 -32.64 -21.02
C LEU A 208 -24.93 -34.05 -21.39
N VAL A 209 -24.03 -34.65 -20.61
CA VAL A 209 -23.51 -36.00 -20.90
C VAL A 209 -24.58 -37.06 -20.61
N ALA A 210 -25.33 -36.94 -19.51
CA ALA A 210 -26.41 -37.87 -19.20
C ALA A 210 -27.57 -37.79 -20.22
N GLY A 211 -27.94 -36.59 -20.68
CA GLY A 211 -28.98 -36.39 -21.68
C GLY A 211 -28.64 -37.01 -23.05
N VAL A 212 -27.38 -36.87 -23.49
CA VAL A 212 -26.92 -37.47 -24.75
C VAL A 212 -26.89 -39.00 -24.68
N VAL A 213 -26.46 -39.58 -23.56
CA VAL A 213 -26.46 -41.05 -23.39
C VAL A 213 -27.89 -41.62 -23.40
N VAL A 214 -28.85 -40.96 -22.72
CA VAL A 214 -30.25 -41.41 -22.72
C VAL A 214 -30.88 -41.31 -24.12
N LEU A 215 -30.60 -40.25 -24.88
CA LEU A 215 -31.10 -40.12 -26.25
C LEU A 215 -30.50 -41.15 -27.20
N LEU A 216 -29.22 -41.48 -27.07
CA LEU A 216 -28.58 -42.54 -27.87
C LEU A 216 -29.14 -43.93 -27.53
N LEU A 217 -29.38 -44.23 -26.26
CA LEU A 217 -29.98 -45.51 -25.83
C LEU A 217 -31.43 -45.66 -26.29
N LEU A 218 -32.23 -44.59 -26.21
CA LEU A 218 -33.61 -44.59 -26.73
C LEU A 218 -33.66 -44.72 -28.26
N GLY A 219 -32.73 -44.07 -28.97
CA GLY A 219 -32.59 -44.21 -30.42
C GLY A 219 -32.20 -45.64 -30.85
N ALA A 220 -31.28 -46.27 -30.12
CA ALA A 220 -30.89 -47.66 -30.37
C ALA A 220 -32.05 -48.64 -30.07
N LEU A 221 -32.82 -48.41 -29.01
CA LEU A 221 -33.99 -49.25 -28.69
C LEU A 221 -35.08 -49.14 -29.76
N LEU A 222 -35.37 -47.93 -30.27
CA LEU A 222 -36.35 -47.72 -31.33
C LEU A 222 -35.94 -48.35 -32.67
N THR A 223 -34.64 -48.33 -33.01
CA THR A 223 -34.15 -48.98 -34.24
C THR A 223 -34.19 -50.51 -34.14
N LEU A 224 -33.90 -51.09 -32.98
CA LEU A 224 -34.05 -52.53 -32.73
C LEU A 224 -35.51 -52.99 -32.77
N LEU A 225 -36.43 -52.20 -32.21
CA LEU A 225 -37.88 -52.51 -32.26
C LEU A 225 -38.44 -52.40 -33.70
N ARG A 226 -37.94 -51.46 -34.50
CA ARG A 226 -38.31 -51.37 -35.94
C ARG A 226 -37.78 -52.56 -36.73
N ARG A 227 -36.52 -52.97 -36.52
CA ARG A 227 -35.92 -54.15 -37.17
C ARG A 227 -36.69 -55.43 -36.86
N ARG A 228 -37.09 -55.64 -35.60
CA ARG A 228 -37.90 -56.80 -35.21
C ARG A 228 -39.27 -56.81 -35.87
N ARG A 229 -39.90 -55.65 -36.08
CA ARG A 229 -41.20 -55.58 -36.77
C ARG A 229 -41.10 -55.92 -38.26
N THR A 230 -39.98 -55.61 -38.92
CA THR A 230 -39.73 -55.96 -40.33
C THR A 230 -39.36 -57.42 -40.55
N GLU A 231 -39.02 -58.18 -39.50
CA GLU A 231 -38.74 -59.63 -39.59
C GLU A 231 -39.99 -60.50 -39.33
N THR A 232 -41.10 -59.90 -38.91
CA THR A 232 -42.40 -60.58 -38.67
C THR A 232 -43.51 -60.14 -39.62
N ALA A 233 -43.15 -59.66 -40.82
CA ALA A 233 -44.08 -59.34 -41.90
C ALA A 233 -43.77 -60.18 -43.14
#